data_AF-A0A2S0N1K1-F1
#
_entry.id   AF-A0A2S0N1K1-F1
#
_cell.length_a   1.000
_cell.length_b   1.000
_cell.length_c   1.000
_cell.angle_alpha   90.00
_cell.angle_beta   90.00
_cell.angle_gamma   90.00
#
_symmetry.space_group_name_H-M   'P 1'
#
loop_
_entity.id
_entity.type
_entity.pdbx_description
1 polymer ?
#
loop_
_entity_poly.entity_id
_entity_poly.type
_entity_poly.pdbx_seq_one_letter_code
_entity_poly.pdbx_strand_id
1 'polypeptide(L)'
;MLSKHLPKIAAATVLLAATVGCATAPGDPYYSGAYEPTPVYGGGIIYDTPAYSTYPAYPVVRRDRDRWEDMRDDRERRAWRERQAARERSERDRLERERDRAQWERDRARDQNRAQREREERARNDAQRQRDQWERERRERELAQRQREQRERAGRNNRNSDGSPRTDYDRYNPKTGQFLPRSEDMP
;
A
#
# COMPACT_ATOMS: atom_id res chain seq x y z
N MET A 1 7.45 -2.48 -42.27
CA MET A 1 6.37 -2.21 -41.30
C MET A 1 5.23 -3.17 -41.58
N LEU A 2 4.98 -4.15 -40.70
CA LEU A 2 3.77 -4.99 -40.70
C LEU A 2 3.59 -5.62 -39.30
N SER A 3 2.65 -5.02 -38.56
CA SER A 3 1.71 -5.58 -37.57
C SER A 3 2.09 -6.83 -36.75
N LYS A 4 2.78 -6.64 -35.61
CA LYS A 4 2.90 -7.64 -34.52
C LYS A 4 1.74 -7.59 -33.49
N HIS A 5 0.62 -6.94 -33.83
CA HIS A 5 -0.50 -6.71 -32.88
C HIS A 5 -1.75 -7.55 -33.12
N LEU A 6 -1.80 -8.31 -34.22
CA LEU A 6 -2.96 -9.14 -34.56
C LEU A 6 -3.21 -10.36 -33.65
N PRO A 7 -2.23 -11.05 -33.04
CA PRO A 7 -2.54 -12.23 -32.21
C PRO A 7 -3.08 -11.87 -30.81
N LYS A 8 -2.97 -10.60 -30.38
CA LYS A 8 -3.40 -10.17 -29.03
C LYS A 8 -4.89 -9.86 -28.96
N ILE A 9 -5.54 -9.57 -30.09
CA ILE A 9 -6.96 -9.19 -30.13
C ILE A 9 -7.85 -10.45 -30.18
N ALA A 10 -7.39 -11.54 -30.79
CA ALA A 10 -8.14 -12.81 -30.87
C ALA A 10 -8.25 -13.54 -29.51
N ALA A 11 -7.29 -13.34 -28.59
CA ALA A 11 -7.31 -13.97 -27.27
C ALA A 11 -8.34 -13.33 -26.32
N ALA A 12 -8.71 -12.06 -26.55
CA ALA A 12 -9.63 -11.33 -25.69
C ALA A 12 -11.11 -11.70 -25.94
N THR A 13 -11.46 -12.20 -27.13
CA THR A 13 -12.85 -12.51 -27.50
C THR A 13 -13.32 -13.89 -27.03
N VAL A 14 -12.40 -14.85 -26.81
CA VAL A 14 -12.76 -16.20 -26.33
C VAL A 14 -13.11 -16.20 -24.84
N LEU A 15 -12.48 -15.32 -24.05
CA LEU A 15 -12.75 -15.21 -22.60
C LEU A 15 -14.10 -14.56 -22.29
N LEU A 16 -14.67 -13.78 -23.22
CA LEU A 16 -15.96 -13.09 -23.02
C LEU A 16 -17.18 -13.96 -23.40
N ALA A 17 -16.98 -15.05 -24.14
CA ALA A 17 -18.04 -16.01 -24.47
C ALA A 17 -18.27 -17.07 -23.37
N ALA A 18 -17.31 -17.26 -22.46
CA ALA A 18 -17.41 -18.25 -21.39
C ALA A 18 -18.22 -17.78 -20.16
N THR A 19 -18.57 -16.49 -20.08
CA THR A 19 -19.24 -15.89 -18.92
C THR A 19 -20.76 -15.75 -19.06
N VAL A 20 -21.34 -16.15 -20.20
CA VAL A 20 -22.79 -16.07 -20.49
C VAL A 20 -23.44 -17.46 -20.52
N GLY A 21 -22.86 -18.44 -19.81
CA GLY A 21 -23.22 -19.86 -19.95
C GLY A 21 -23.48 -20.66 -18.66
N CYS A 22 -23.65 -20.04 -17.49
CA CYS A 22 -23.94 -20.77 -16.23
C CYS A 22 -25.16 -20.23 -15.48
N ALA A 23 -26.23 -19.93 -16.20
CA ALA A 23 -27.55 -19.71 -15.60
C ALA A 23 -28.59 -20.47 -16.42
N THR A 24 -28.69 -21.78 -16.16
CA THR A 24 -29.89 -22.62 -16.26
C THR A 24 -29.45 -24.07 -16.17
N ALA A 25 -29.45 -24.62 -14.95
CA ALA A 25 -29.64 -26.05 -14.78
C ALA A 25 -31.16 -26.29 -14.80
N PRO A 26 -31.74 -26.82 -15.89
CA PRO A 26 -33.10 -27.31 -15.86
C PRO A 26 -33.16 -28.54 -14.95
N GLY A 27 -33.93 -28.41 -13.87
CA GLY A 27 -34.60 -29.49 -13.15
C GLY A 27 -33.74 -30.68 -12.73
N ASP A 28 -33.36 -30.72 -11.46
CA ASP A 28 -33.21 -31.99 -10.78
C ASP A 28 -34.62 -32.49 -10.37
N PRO A 29 -35.16 -33.57 -10.96
CA PRO A 29 -36.51 -34.05 -10.68
C PRO A 29 -36.66 -34.70 -9.30
N TYR A 30 -35.58 -34.81 -8.52
CA TYR A 30 -35.64 -35.44 -7.20
C TYR A 30 -36.13 -34.53 -6.06
N TYR A 31 -36.39 -33.25 -6.34
CA TYR A 31 -36.95 -32.29 -5.39
C TYR A 31 -38.29 -31.68 -5.85
N SER A 32 -39.10 -32.44 -6.61
CA SER A 32 -40.54 -32.16 -6.70
C SER A 32 -41.24 -32.69 -5.44
N GLY A 33 -40.96 -32.05 -4.30
CA GLY A 33 -41.73 -32.23 -3.07
C GLY A 33 -43.08 -31.57 -3.24
N ALA A 34 -43.95 -32.20 -4.02
CA ALA A 34 -45.37 -31.88 -4.06
C ALA A 34 -45.89 -31.90 -2.62
N TYR A 35 -46.47 -30.78 -2.22
CA TYR A 35 -47.15 -30.58 -0.95
C TYR A 35 -48.29 -31.61 -0.88
N GLU A 36 -48.09 -32.74 -0.21
CA GLU A 36 -49.21 -33.60 0.18
C GLU A 36 -49.89 -32.97 1.40
N PRO A 37 -51.16 -32.54 1.29
CA PRO A 37 -51.90 -32.11 2.45
C PRO A 37 -52.19 -33.32 3.33
N THR A 38 -51.61 -33.32 4.53
CA THR A 38 -51.95 -34.20 5.65
C THR A 38 -53.48 -34.29 5.80
N PRO A 39 -54.10 -35.49 5.71
CA PRO A 39 -55.52 -35.62 6.03
C PRO A 39 -55.69 -35.41 7.54
N VAL A 40 -56.38 -34.32 7.87
CA VAL A 40 -56.93 -34.03 9.20
C VAL A 40 -57.89 -35.17 9.55
N TYR A 41 -57.49 -36.06 10.45
CA TYR A 41 -58.33 -37.17 10.93
C TYR A 41 -59.39 -36.62 11.88
N GLY A 42 -60.51 -36.16 11.32
CA GLY A 42 -61.64 -35.60 12.04
C GLY A 42 -62.88 -35.62 11.15
N GLY A 43 -63.48 -36.80 11.00
CA GLY A 43 -64.71 -36.96 10.23
C GLY A 43 -65.20 -38.40 10.29
N GLY A 44 -66.14 -38.66 11.21
CA GLY A 44 -66.77 -39.97 11.34
C GLY A 44 -67.58 -40.33 10.11
N ILE A 45 -67.44 -41.55 9.64
CA ILE A 45 -68.47 -42.23 8.84
C ILE A 45 -68.74 -43.55 9.52
N ILE A 46 -69.99 -43.65 9.98
CA ILE A 46 -70.61 -44.81 10.61
C ILE A 46 -70.88 -45.83 9.52
N TYR A 47 -70.20 -46.98 9.57
CA TYR A 47 -70.69 -48.21 8.95
C TYR A 47 -70.62 -49.32 10.01
N ASP A 48 -71.81 -49.77 10.40
CA ASP A 48 -72.05 -50.94 11.24
C ASP A 48 -71.43 -52.18 10.61
N THR A 49 -70.46 -52.80 11.30
CA THR A 49 -70.02 -54.17 11.03
C THR A 49 -69.91 -54.93 12.35
N PRO A 50 -70.44 -56.18 12.43
CA PRO A 50 -70.65 -56.84 13.71
C PRO A 50 -69.39 -57.51 14.24
N ALA A 51 -69.21 -57.38 15.57
CA ALA A 51 -68.49 -58.29 16.46
C ALA A 51 -67.03 -58.64 16.09
N TYR A 52 -66.10 -57.78 16.49
CA TYR A 52 -64.80 -58.23 17.00
C TYR A 52 -64.58 -57.67 18.41
N SER A 53 -64.10 -58.54 19.30
CA SER A 53 -63.93 -58.24 20.72
C SER A 53 -63.10 -56.98 20.92
N THR A 54 -63.70 -55.96 21.53
CA THR A 54 -63.01 -54.79 22.07
C THR A 54 -62.01 -55.27 23.12
N TYR A 55 -60.75 -55.44 22.73
CA TYR A 55 -59.66 -55.43 23.70
C TYR A 55 -59.72 -54.08 24.43
N PRO A 56 -59.45 -54.03 25.75
CA PRO A 56 -59.33 -52.74 26.42
C PRO A 56 -58.29 -51.94 25.65
N ALA A 57 -58.71 -50.81 25.08
CA ALA A 57 -57.80 -49.82 24.56
C ALA A 57 -56.97 -49.36 25.75
N TYR A 58 -55.77 -49.93 25.88
CA TYR A 58 -54.79 -49.44 26.83
C TYR A 58 -54.67 -47.93 26.56
N PRO A 59 -54.68 -47.07 27.60
CA PRO A 59 -54.32 -45.69 27.37
C PRO A 59 -53.01 -45.72 26.58
N VAL A 60 -52.91 -44.90 25.53
CA VAL A 60 -51.59 -44.60 24.96
C VAL A 60 -50.86 -43.89 26.08
N VAL A 61 -50.27 -44.67 26.98
CA VAL A 61 -49.23 -44.22 27.88
C VAL A 61 -48.29 -43.54 26.91
N ARG A 62 -48.11 -42.22 27.04
CA ARG A 62 -46.92 -41.59 26.48
C ARG A 62 -45.80 -42.35 27.17
N ARG A 63 -45.36 -43.44 26.52
CA ARG A 63 -44.41 -44.40 27.02
C ARG A 63 -43.32 -43.56 27.61
N ASP A 64 -43.15 -43.66 28.93
CA ASP A 64 -42.15 -42.93 29.69
C ASP A 64 -40.89 -42.95 28.83
N ARG A 65 -40.61 -41.84 28.15
CA ARG A 65 -39.43 -41.74 27.32
C ARG A 65 -38.33 -41.81 28.35
N ASP A 66 -37.67 -42.96 28.41
CA ASP A 66 -36.87 -43.36 29.54
C ASP A 66 -36.00 -42.17 29.95
N ARG A 67 -36.02 -41.77 31.22
CA ARG A 67 -35.24 -40.63 31.76
C ARG A 67 -33.78 -40.61 31.25
N TRP A 68 -33.26 -41.79 30.90
CA TRP A 68 -31.98 -42.03 30.26
C TRP A 68 -31.84 -41.49 28.83
N GLU A 69 -32.86 -41.61 27.98
CA GLU A 69 -32.87 -41.05 26.62
C GLU A 69 -32.88 -39.51 26.65
N ASP A 70 -33.65 -38.91 27.55
CA ASP A 70 -33.70 -37.45 27.72
C ASP A 70 -32.35 -36.89 28.22
N MET A 71 -31.71 -37.58 29.19
CA MET A 71 -30.35 -37.23 29.62
C MET A 71 -29.30 -37.39 28.52
N ARG A 72 -29.46 -38.38 27.63
CA ARG A 72 -28.57 -38.62 26.49
C ARG A 72 -28.72 -37.52 25.44
N ASP A 73 -29.96 -37.17 25.09
CA ASP A 73 -30.29 -36.07 24.18
C ASP A 73 -29.74 -34.74 24.71
N ASP A 74 -29.86 -34.48 26.02
CA ASP A 74 -29.31 -33.28 26.65
C ASP A 74 -27.78 -33.23 26.67
N ARG A 75 -27.12 -34.37 26.83
CA ARG A 75 -25.66 -34.46 26.75
C ARG A 75 -25.19 -34.22 25.31
N GLU A 76 -25.88 -34.80 24.33
CA GLU A 76 -25.56 -34.61 22.92
C GLU A 76 -25.80 -33.17 22.47
N ARG A 77 -26.89 -32.54 22.92
CA ARG A 77 -27.19 -31.13 22.67
C ARG A 77 -26.14 -30.21 23.29
N ARG A 78 -25.67 -30.52 24.51
CA ARG A 78 -24.55 -29.80 25.15
C ARG A 78 -23.24 -29.96 24.37
N ALA A 79 -22.89 -31.19 23.99
CA ALA A 79 -21.69 -31.45 23.18
C ALA A 79 -21.75 -30.76 21.81
N TRP A 80 -22.93 -30.68 21.19
CA TRP A 80 -23.12 -29.93 19.95
C TRP A 80 -22.87 -28.43 20.17
N ARG A 81 -23.44 -27.81 21.22
CA ARG A 81 -23.20 -26.40 21.56
C ARG A 81 -21.74 -26.11 21.86
N GLU A 82 -21.06 -26.99 22.59
CA GLU A 82 -19.63 -26.86 22.88
C GLU A 82 -18.77 -26.92 21.61
N ARG A 83 -19.10 -27.83 20.68
CA ARG A 83 -18.43 -27.90 19.37
C ARG A 83 -18.65 -26.63 18.54
N GLN A 84 -19.86 -26.06 18.57
CA GLN A 84 -20.12 -24.77 17.91
C GLN A 84 -19.33 -23.64 18.55
N ALA A 85 -19.36 -23.51 19.88
CA ALA A 85 -18.61 -22.49 20.60
C ALA A 85 -17.09 -22.64 20.44
N ALA A 86 -16.58 -23.87 20.28
CA ALA A 86 -15.18 -24.12 19.97
C ALA A 86 -14.80 -23.65 18.56
N ARG A 87 -15.67 -23.89 17.56
CA ARG A 87 -15.47 -23.41 16.19
C ARG A 87 -15.48 -21.88 16.14
N GLU A 88 -16.46 -21.25 16.77
CA GLU A 88 -16.58 -19.78 16.82
C GLU A 88 -15.35 -19.14 17.47
N ARG A 89 -14.87 -19.70 18.60
CA ARG A 89 -13.62 -19.24 19.23
C ARG A 89 -12.41 -19.41 18.32
N SER A 90 -12.31 -20.53 17.62
CA SER A 90 -11.22 -20.76 16.67
C SER A 90 -11.28 -19.81 15.47
N GLU A 91 -12.47 -19.45 14.98
CA GLU A 91 -12.62 -18.48 13.90
C GLU A 91 -12.25 -17.08 14.36
N ARG A 92 -12.70 -16.68 15.56
CA ARG A 92 -12.33 -15.39 16.15
C ARG A 92 -10.82 -15.25 16.33
N ASP A 93 -10.15 -16.26 16.88
CA ASP A 93 -8.69 -16.26 17.05
C ASP A 93 -7.95 -16.20 15.70
N ARG A 94 -8.46 -16.87 14.66
CA ARG A 94 -7.91 -16.73 13.30
C ARG A 94 -8.05 -15.30 12.77
N LEU A 95 -9.23 -14.71 12.90
CA LEU A 95 -9.50 -13.34 12.46
C LEU A 95 -8.66 -12.31 13.23
N GLU A 96 -8.46 -12.51 14.52
CA GLU A 96 -7.62 -11.66 15.36
C GLU A 96 -6.16 -11.72 14.90
N ARG A 97 -5.60 -12.92 14.70
CA ARG A 97 -4.24 -13.09 14.18
C ARG A 97 -4.06 -12.50 12.78
N GLU A 98 -5.06 -12.60 11.94
CA GLU A 98 -5.03 -12.00 10.60
C GLU A 98 -5.02 -10.47 10.67
N ARG A 99 -5.85 -9.88 11.55
CA ARG A 99 -5.85 -8.43 11.81
C ARG A 99 -4.53 -7.95 12.34
N ASP A 100 -3.94 -8.67 13.31
CA ASP A 100 -2.64 -8.34 13.88
C ASP A 100 -1.53 -8.40 12.83
N ARG A 101 -1.53 -9.43 11.96
CA ARG A 101 -0.58 -9.51 10.84
C ARG A 101 -0.75 -8.35 9.87
N ALA A 102 -1.99 -8.03 9.49
CA ALA A 102 -2.28 -6.93 8.58
C ALA A 102 -1.91 -5.57 9.20
N GLN A 103 -2.08 -5.41 10.52
CA GLN A 103 -1.65 -4.21 11.23
C GLN A 103 -0.12 -4.12 11.27
N TRP A 104 0.56 -5.19 11.65
CA TRP A 104 2.02 -5.25 11.68
C TRP A 104 2.63 -4.96 10.30
N GLU A 105 2.05 -5.49 9.23
CA GLU A 105 2.50 -5.21 7.87
C GLU A 105 2.33 -3.73 7.50
N ARG A 106 1.19 -3.13 7.85
CA ARG A 106 0.95 -1.68 7.64
C ARG A 106 1.95 -0.83 8.41
N ASP A 107 2.23 -1.17 9.67
CA ASP A 107 3.16 -0.43 10.50
C ASP A 107 4.59 -0.57 9.95
N ARG A 108 4.99 -1.78 9.57
CA ARG A 108 6.28 -2.03 8.91
C ARG A 108 6.42 -1.26 7.60
N ALA A 109 5.37 -1.16 6.80
CA ALA A 109 5.38 -0.38 5.56
C ALA A 109 5.52 1.13 5.83
N ARG A 110 4.85 1.66 6.87
CA ARG A 110 4.99 3.06 7.29
C ARG A 110 6.41 3.36 7.77
N ASP A 111 6.99 2.47 8.56
CA ASP A 111 8.35 2.63 9.07
C ASP A 111 9.38 2.60 7.95
N GLN A 112 9.24 1.67 7.00
CA GLN A 112 10.11 1.64 5.81
C GLN A 112 9.96 2.93 4.99
N ASN A 113 8.74 3.42 4.78
CA ASN A 113 8.50 4.66 4.05
C ASN A 113 9.11 5.86 4.78
N ARG A 114 8.97 5.94 6.11
CA ARG A 114 9.57 7.00 6.93
C ARG A 114 11.09 6.96 6.85
N ALA A 115 11.70 5.78 7.02
CA ALA A 115 13.14 5.60 6.91
C ALA A 115 13.67 5.95 5.51
N GLN A 116 12.91 5.64 4.45
CA GLN A 116 13.26 6.00 3.08
C GLN A 116 13.22 7.52 2.88
N ARG A 117 12.16 8.20 3.33
CA ARG A 117 12.05 9.66 3.26
C ARG A 117 13.18 10.35 4.00
N GLU A 118 13.52 9.87 5.20
CA GLU A 118 14.60 10.42 5.99
C GLU A 118 15.97 10.27 5.29
N ARG A 119 16.24 9.12 4.67
CA ARG A 119 17.45 8.93 3.85
C ARG A 119 17.48 9.89 2.66
N GLU A 120 16.35 10.05 1.98
CA GLU A 120 16.24 10.96 0.83
C GLU A 120 16.44 12.42 1.24
N GLU A 121 15.86 12.84 2.37
CA GLU A 121 16.01 14.18 2.92
C GLU A 121 17.47 14.46 3.33
N ARG A 122 18.12 13.50 4.00
CA ARG A 122 19.56 13.60 4.31
C ARG A 122 20.39 13.72 3.04
N ALA A 123 20.14 12.89 2.04
CA ALA A 123 20.85 12.94 0.75
C ALA A 123 20.65 14.28 0.02
N ARG A 124 19.43 14.84 0.04
CA ARG A 124 19.13 16.16 -0.52
C ARG A 124 19.89 17.27 0.23
N ASN A 125 19.91 17.22 1.56
CA ASN A 125 20.63 18.19 2.39
C ASN A 125 22.15 18.10 2.15
N ASP A 126 22.71 16.90 2.09
CA ASP A 126 24.12 16.68 1.77
C ASP A 126 24.47 17.22 0.39
N ALA A 127 23.65 16.95 -0.62
CA ALA A 127 23.84 17.47 -1.96
C ALA A 127 23.77 19.02 -1.99
N GLN A 128 22.87 19.62 -1.20
CA GLN A 128 22.76 21.07 -1.09
C GLN A 128 24.00 21.66 -0.40
N ARG A 129 24.45 21.07 0.72
CA ARG A 129 25.68 21.48 1.41
C ARG A 129 26.90 21.41 0.49
N GLN A 130 27.03 20.36 -0.33
CA GLN A 130 28.11 20.23 -1.30
C GLN A 130 28.05 21.32 -2.38
N ARG A 131 26.86 21.65 -2.90
CA ARG A 131 26.68 22.75 -3.86
C ARG A 131 27.08 24.09 -3.25
N ASP A 132 26.64 24.36 -2.03
CA ASP A 132 26.96 25.61 -1.34
C ASP A 132 28.46 25.74 -1.03
N GLN A 133 29.12 24.62 -0.70
CA GLN A 133 30.57 24.60 -0.53
C GLN A 133 31.30 24.87 -1.85
N TRP A 134 30.91 24.19 -2.92
CA TRP A 134 31.48 24.40 -4.26
C TRP A 134 31.29 25.83 -4.75
N GLU A 135 30.12 26.42 -4.52
CA GLU A 135 29.83 27.80 -4.89
C GLU A 135 30.66 28.80 -4.09
N ARG A 136 30.83 28.56 -2.78
CA ARG A 136 31.72 29.37 -1.93
C ARG A 136 33.17 29.32 -2.42
N GLU A 137 33.68 28.12 -2.68
CA GLU A 137 35.04 27.94 -3.19
C GLU A 137 35.23 28.62 -4.56
N ARG A 138 34.24 28.52 -5.45
CA ARG A 138 34.27 29.22 -6.74
C ARG A 138 34.33 30.74 -6.58
N ARG A 139 33.50 31.31 -5.69
CA ARG A 139 33.52 32.75 -5.41
C ARG A 139 34.84 33.19 -4.79
N GLU A 140 35.40 32.40 -3.88
CA GLU A 140 36.71 32.67 -3.27
C GLU A 140 37.84 32.66 -4.31
N ARG A 141 37.85 31.66 -5.21
CA ARG A 141 38.81 31.60 -6.32
C ARG A 141 38.67 32.81 -7.26
N GLU A 142 37.45 33.23 -7.56
CA GLU A 142 37.18 34.40 -8.42
C GLU A 142 37.63 35.70 -7.75
N LEU A 143 37.41 35.86 -6.44
CA LEU A 143 37.90 36.99 -5.66
C LEU A 143 39.43 37.01 -5.60
N ALA A 144 40.06 35.86 -5.37
CA ALA A 144 41.52 35.73 -5.37
C ALA A 144 42.11 36.05 -6.76
N GLN A 145 41.45 35.64 -7.84
CA GLN A 145 41.86 35.98 -9.20
C GLN A 145 41.73 37.48 -9.47
N ARG A 146 40.62 38.10 -9.07
CA ARG A 146 40.44 39.55 -9.17
C ARG A 146 41.49 40.32 -8.37
N GLN A 147 41.84 39.86 -7.18
CA GLN A 147 42.88 40.49 -6.37
C GLN A 147 44.26 40.37 -7.02
N ARG A 148 44.60 39.21 -7.61
CA ARG A 148 45.83 39.03 -8.40
C ARG A 148 45.86 39.96 -9.60
N GLU A 149 44.76 40.06 -10.35
CA GLU A 149 44.69 40.94 -11.51
C GLU A 149 44.83 42.42 -11.12
N GLN A 150 44.21 42.86 -10.02
CA GLN A 150 44.42 44.22 -9.51
C GLN A 150 45.88 44.47 -9.11
N ARG A 151 46.51 43.52 -8.41
CA ARG A 151 47.95 43.63 -8.06
C ARG A 151 48.84 43.65 -9.30
N GLU A 152 48.52 42.87 -10.32
CA GLU A 152 49.23 42.89 -11.60
C GLU A 152 49.04 44.22 -12.33
N ARG A 153 47.83 44.77 -12.36
CA ARG A 153 47.56 46.10 -12.96
C ARG A 153 48.32 47.21 -12.23
N ALA A 154 48.29 47.22 -10.89
CA ALA A 154 49.05 48.16 -10.08
C ALA A 154 50.57 48.00 -10.29
N GLY A 155 51.05 46.75 -10.36
CA GLY A 155 52.45 46.44 -10.64
C GLY A 155 52.91 46.83 -12.04
N ARG A 156 52.05 46.68 -13.06
CA ARG A 156 52.33 47.15 -14.43
C ARG A 156 52.43 48.67 -14.51
N ASN A 157 51.59 49.40 -13.78
CA ASN A 157 51.66 50.87 -13.75
C ASN A 157 52.98 51.39 -13.12
N ASN A 158 53.55 50.61 -12.20
CA ASN A 158 54.80 50.93 -11.50
C ASN A 158 56.06 50.32 -12.15
N ARG A 159 55.98 49.82 -13.39
CA ARG A 159 57.13 49.30 -14.15
C ARG A 159 57.28 50.03 -15.48
N ASN A 160 58.52 50.14 -15.94
CA ASN A 160 58.88 50.63 -17.27
C ASN A 160 58.69 49.51 -18.32
N SER A 161 58.76 49.86 -19.62
CA SER A 161 58.56 48.91 -20.74
C SER A 161 59.59 47.78 -20.79
N ASP A 162 60.75 47.96 -20.15
CA ASP A 162 61.83 46.99 -19.97
C ASP A 162 61.65 46.10 -18.73
N GLY A 163 60.58 46.33 -17.93
CA GLY A 163 60.27 45.60 -16.71
C GLY A 163 60.96 46.12 -15.45
N SER A 164 61.81 47.14 -15.55
CA SER A 164 62.45 47.79 -14.38
C SER A 164 61.41 48.58 -13.55
N PRO A 165 61.59 48.73 -12.22
CA PRO A 165 60.72 49.59 -11.41
C PRO A 165 60.78 51.03 -11.92
N ARG A 166 59.61 51.66 -12.11
CA ARG A 166 59.52 53.07 -12.53
C ARG A 166 60.06 53.97 -11.43
N THR A 167 61.04 54.81 -11.76
CA THR A 167 61.54 55.86 -10.86
C THR A 167 60.84 57.18 -11.15
N ASP A 168 60.90 58.14 -10.21
CA ASP A 168 60.27 59.47 -10.38
C ASP A 168 60.81 60.22 -11.63
N TYR A 169 62.05 59.95 -12.04
CA TYR A 169 62.64 60.50 -13.26
C TYR A 169 62.00 59.94 -14.54
N ASP A 170 61.61 58.66 -14.56
CA ASP A 170 60.94 58.02 -15.71
C ASP A 170 59.49 58.47 -15.90
N ARG A 171 58.96 59.18 -14.90
CA ARG A 171 57.60 59.71 -14.87
C ARG A 171 57.54 61.13 -15.44
N TYR A 172 58.67 61.79 -15.63
CA TYR A 172 58.76 63.15 -16.16
C TYR A 172 58.72 63.17 -17.69
N ASN A 173 57.83 63.97 -18.29
CA ASN A 173 57.83 64.22 -19.73
C ASN A 173 58.55 65.54 -20.04
N PRO A 174 59.77 65.50 -20.60
CA PRO A 174 60.56 66.71 -20.87
C PRO A 174 59.98 67.61 -21.95
N LYS A 175 59.05 67.12 -22.79
CA LYS A 175 58.41 67.91 -23.84
C LYS A 175 57.26 68.77 -23.33
N THR A 176 56.56 68.31 -22.29
CA THR A 176 55.41 69.01 -21.70
C THR A 176 55.73 69.60 -20.33
N GLY A 177 56.88 69.25 -19.74
CA GLY A 177 57.28 69.67 -18.40
C GLY A 177 56.44 69.06 -17.27
N GLN A 178 55.59 68.08 -17.57
CA GLN A 178 54.64 67.49 -16.62
C GLN A 178 55.06 66.09 -16.19
N PHE A 179 54.75 65.75 -14.93
CA PHE A 179 54.87 64.39 -14.42
C PHE A 179 53.61 63.58 -14.77
N LEU A 180 53.79 62.33 -15.18
CA LEU A 180 52.69 61.38 -15.32
C LEU A 180 52.07 61.11 -13.93
N PRO A 181 50.74 60.94 -13.84
CA PRO A 181 50.05 60.76 -12.56
C PRO A 181 50.51 59.50 -11.81
N ARG A 182 50.49 59.56 -10.48
CA ARG A 182 50.76 58.38 -9.64
C ARG A 182 49.55 57.46 -9.61
N SER A 183 49.77 56.17 -9.37
CA SER A 183 48.67 55.22 -9.14
C SER A 183 47.84 55.58 -7.91
N GLU A 184 48.38 56.39 -7.00
CA GLU A 184 47.70 56.94 -5.82
C GLU A 184 46.80 58.14 -6.15
N ASP A 185 47.01 58.80 -7.29
CA ASP A 185 46.25 59.98 -7.75
C ASP A 185 45.07 59.61 -8.67
N MET A 186 44.88 58.33 -8.98
CA MET A 186 43.75 57.85 -9.78
C MET A 186 42.64 57.29 -8.87
N PRO A 187 41.35 57.60 -9.15
CA PRO A 187 40.21 57.15 -8.35
C PRO A 187 39.98 55.63 -8.41
#